data_AF-A0A9P1AJS8-F1
#
_entry.id   AF-A0A9P1AJS8-F1
#
_cell.length_a   1.000
_cell.length_b   1.000
_cell.length_c   1.000
_cell.angle_alpha   90.00
_cell.angle_beta   90.00
_cell.angle_gamma   90.00
#
_symmetry.space_group_name_H-M   'P 1'
#
loop_
_entity.id
_entity.type
_entity.pdbx_description
1 polymer ?
#
loop_
_entity_poly.entity_id
_entity_poly.type
_entity_poly.pdbx_seq_one_letter_code
_entity_poly.pdbx_strand_id
1 'polypeptide(L)'
;MVSTNCNGYIYCNEQVPQNAPTMSVPLNGPNTVEIYLNDEKKLWSKYCGMPNEMMVLTTGRELFPKLKYDVKGLYPDIPYTVTIFLQKKCGNFMKYEEGEWKETSKPVDESGWLLV
;
A
#
# COMPACT_ATOMS: atom_id res chain seq x y z
N MET A 1 1.89 -5.12 24.53
CA MET A 1 0.53 -5.06 23.93
C MET A 1 0.48 -3.78 23.12
N VAL A 2 0.85 -3.82 21.84
CA VAL A 2 0.90 -2.62 20.99
C VAL A 2 -0.41 -2.60 20.22
N SER A 3 -1.26 -1.63 20.55
CA SER A 3 -2.51 -1.33 19.85
C SER A 3 -2.17 -0.94 18.41
N THR A 4 -2.48 -1.81 17.46
CA THR A 4 -2.52 -1.49 16.03
C THR A 4 -3.89 -0.89 15.76
N ASN A 5 -4.02 0.43 15.73
CA ASN A 5 -5.26 1.07 15.28
C ASN A 5 -5.47 0.76 13.78
N CYS A 6 -6.24 -0.29 13.45
CA CYS A 6 -6.64 -0.62 12.07
C CYS A 6 -7.88 0.16 11.65
N ASN A 7 -7.95 1.45 12.00
CA ASN A 7 -9.10 2.32 11.79
C ASN A 7 -9.38 2.66 10.30
N GLY A 8 -8.96 1.82 9.34
CA GLY A 8 -9.15 2.05 7.89
C GLY A 8 -8.31 3.17 7.29
N TYR A 9 -7.70 4.03 8.12
CA TYR A 9 -6.90 5.17 7.66
C TYR A 9 -5.51 4.75 7.18
N ILE A 10 -5.12 5.27 6.01
CA ILE A 10 -3.73 5.30 5.58
C ILE A 10 -3.06 6.47 6.30
N TYR A 11 -2.22 6.21 7.30
CA TYR A 11 -1.46 7.28 7.95
C TYR A 11 -0.33 7.76 7.03
N CYS A 12 -0.28 9.07 6.79
CA CYS A 12 0.70 9.73 5.91
C CYS A 12 2.04 10.00 6.57
N ASN A 13 2.18 9.71 7.85
CA ASN A 13 3.33 10.14 8.61
C ASN A 13 4.58 9.39 8.15
N GLU A 14 5.59 10.19 7.83
CA GLU A 14 6.95 9.92 7.29
C GLU A 14 7.82 8.91 8.04
N GLN A 15 7.27 8.07 8.89
CA GLN A 15 8.01 6.93 9.41
C GLN A 15 7.68 5.74 8.50
N VAL A 16 8.46 5.59 7.41
CA VAL A 16 8.67 4.27 6.80
C VAL A 16 8.82 3.29 7.97
N PRO A 17 8.01 2.21 8.06
CA PRO A 17 8.18 1.25 9.13
C PRO A 17 9.66 0.87 9.16
N GLN A 18 10.37 1.20 10.25
CA GLN A 18 11.79 0.87 10.39
C GLN A 18 12.04 -0.66 10.33
N ASN A 19 10.95 -1.44 10.35
CA ASN A 19 10.91 -2.89 10.26
C ASN A 19 10.39 -3.40 8.90
N ALA A 20 10.26 -2.55 7.87
CA ALA A 20 10.11 -3.08 6.51
C ALA A 20 11.33 -3.97 6.24
N PRO A 21 11.15 -5.23 5.77
CA PRO A 21 12.29 -6.05 5.41
C PRO A 21 13.07 -5.33 4.33
N THR A 22 14.18 -4.71 4.73
CA THR A 22 15.22 -4.24 3.86
C THR A 22 15.73 -5.48 3.16
N MET A 23 15.22 -5.75 1.96
CA MET A 23 15.95 -6.60 1.03
C MET A 23 17.16 -5.80 0.55
N SER A 24 18.13 -5.60 1.44
CA SER A 24 19.45 -5.12 1.08
C SER A 24 20.19 -6.30 0.47
N VAL A 25 19.93 -6.57 -0.81
CA VAL A 25 21.07 -6.95 -1.63
C VAL A 25 21.86 -5.64 -1.74
N PRO A 26 23.02 -5.50 -1.10
CA PRO A 26 23.81 -4.30 -1.30
C PRO A 26 24.16 -4.28 -2.79
N LEU A 27 23.59 -3.33 -3.53
CA LEU A 27 24.18 -2.87 -4.78
C LEU A 27 25.54 -2.29 -4.37
N ASN A 28 26.56 -3.15 -4.33
CA ASN A 28 27.90 -2.80 -3.89
C ASN A 28 28.45 -1.74 -4.85
N GLY A 29 28.28 -0.47 -4.48
CA GLY A 29 28.69 0.70 -5.25
C GLY A 29 28.18 2.01 -4.61
N PRO A 30 28.71 3.17 -5.02
CA PRO A 30 28.38 4.48 -4.43
C PRO A 30 26.95 4.97 -4.70
N ASN A 31 26.12 4.19 -5.38
CA ASN A 31 24.82 4.62 -5.89
C ASN A 31 23.69 3.95 -5.11
N THR A 32 22.96 4.78 -4.35
CA THR A 32 21.70 4.42 -3.72
C THR A 32 20.59 4.44 -4.78
N VAL A 33 19.92 3.31 -5.03
CA VAL A 33 18.71 3.30 -5.86
C VAL A 33 17.62 4.06 -5.13
N GLU A 34 17.01 5.02 -5.82
CA GLU A 34 15.97 5.88 -5.27
C GLU A 34 14.67 5.66 -6.03
N ILE A 35 13.55 5.61 -5.31
CA ILE A 35 12.21 5.43 -5.88
C ILE A 35 11.34 6.57 -5.40
N TYR A 36 10.65 7.23 -6.33
CA TYR A 36 9.76 8.34 -6.06
C TYR A 36 8.36 8.00 -6.54
N LEU A 37 7.35 8.19 -5.68
CA LEU A 37 5.97 8.12 -6.11
C LEU A 37 5.68 9.31 -7.04
N ASN A 38 5.26 9.02 -8.26
CA ASN A 38 4.88 10.03 -9.23
C ASN A 38 3.38 10.35 -9.09
N ASP A 39 3.09 11.33 -8.22
CA ASP A 39 1.74 11.77 -7.88
C ASP A 39 1.42 13.16 -8.48
N GLU A 40 1.48 13.29 -9.81
CA GLU A 40 1.28 14.57 -10.54
C GLU A 40 0.00 15.31 -10.12
N LYS A 41 -1.08 14.54 -9.86
CA LYS A 41 -2.39 15.08 -9.47
C LYS A 41 -2.57 15.21 -7.96
N LYS A 42 -1.54 14.91 -7.17
CA LYS A 42 -1.55 14.88 -5.70
C LYS A 42 -2.68 14.04 -5.13
N LEU A 43 -3.12 13.01 -5.85
CA LEU A 43 -4.25 12.18 -5.45
C LEU A 43 -3.84 11.27 -4.29
N TRP A 44 -2.66 10.66 -4.35
CA TRP A 44 -2.17 9.85 -3.24
C TRP A 44 -2.02 10.69 -1.97
N SER A 45 -1.42 11.89 -2.06
CA SER A 45 -1.36 12.82 -0.92
C SER A 45 -2.75 13.25 -0.44
N LYS A 46 -3.70 13.47 -1.36
CA LYS A 46 -5.07 13.86 -1.01
C LYS A 46 -5.82 12.76 -0.28
N TYR A 47 -5.75 11.52 -0.77
CA TYR A 47 -6.42 10.36 -0.16
C TYR A 47 -5.70 9.80 1.05
N CYS A 48 -4.48 10.27 1.28
CA CYS A 48 -3.75 9.95 2.47
C CYS A 48 -4.46 10.52 3.70
N GLY A 49 -4.58 9.72 4.76
CA GLY A 49 -5.34 10.06 5.96
C GLY A 49 -6.85 9.83 5.84
N MET A 50 -7.34 9.40 4.67
CA MET A 50 -8.72 8.98 4.46
C MET A 50 -8.80 7.46 4.25
N PRO A 51 -9.97 6.84 4.47
CA PRO A 51 -10.22 5.47 4.02
C PRO A 51 -10.06 5.42 2.50
N ASN A 52 -9.07 4.66 2.02
CA ASN A 52 -8.89 4.40 0.60
C ASN A 52 -9.45 3.01 0.32
N GLU A 53 -10.60 2.99 -0.33
CA GLU A 53 -11.31 1.75 -0.68
C GLU A 53 -11.03 1.39 -2.14
N MET A 54 -10.70 0.13 -2.37
CA MET A 54 -10.50 -0.40 -3.71
C MET A 54 -11.52 -1.47 -4.02
N MET A 55 -12.30 -1.24 -5.08
CA MET A 55 -13.20 -2.24 -5.62
C MET A 55 -12.39 -3.36 -6.28
N VAL A 56 -12.64 -4.60 -5.86
CA VAL A 56 -12.05 -5.80 -6.48
C VAL A 56 -13.09 -6.48 -7.35
N LEU A 57 -12.71 -6.79 -8.59
CA LEU A 57 -13.54 -7.51 -9.55
C LEU A 57 -12.84 -8.81 -9.93
N THR A 58 -13.61 -9.85 -10.28
CA THR A 58 -13.06 -11.13 -10.79
C THR A 58 -12.26 -10.95 -12.07
N THR A 59 -12.60 -9.95 -12.88
CA THR A 59 -11.85 -9.55 -14.09
C THR A 59 -10.58 -8.75 -13.78
N GLY A 60 -10.32 -8.45 -12.51
CA GLY A 60 -9.33 -7.47 -12.08
C GLY A 60 -9.83 -6.03 -12.22
N ARG A 61 -9.10 -5.11 -11.60
CA ARG A 61 -9.32 -3.66 -11.67
C ARG A 61 -8.00 -2.93 -11.48
N GLU A 62 -7.82 -1.82 -12.18
CA GLU A 62 -6.68 -0.93 -11.93
C GLU A 62 -6.83 -0.25 -10.55
N LEU A 63 -5.70 -0.08 -9.85
CA LEU A 63 -5.66 0.73 -8.63
C LEU A 63 -6.09 2.16 -8.91
N PHE A 64 -6.82 2.77 -7.97
CA PHE A 64 -7.10 4.19 -7.95
C PHE A 64 -6.71 4.79 -6.58
N PRO A 65 -5.86 5.83 -6.54
CA PRO A 65 -5.15 6.44 -7.67
C PRO A 65 -4.20 5.45 -8.36
N LYS A 66 -3.81 5.71 -9.62
CA LYS A 66 -2.86 4.83 -10.32
C LYS A 66 -1.50 4.90 -9.63
N LEU A 67 -0.87 3.74 -9.43
CA LEU A 67 0.49 3.67 -8.91
C LEU A 67 1.49 3.95 -10.04
N LYS A 68 2.12 5.12 -10.02
CA LYS A 68 3.21 5.51 -10.92
C LYS A 68 4.43 5.84 -10.09
N TYR A 69 5.61 5.42 -10.50
CA TYR A 69 6.84 5.70 -9.78
C TYR A 69 8.01 5.89 -10.74
N ASP A 70 8.94 6.74 -10.32
CA ASP A 70 10.21 6.99 -11.01
C ASP A 70 11.33 6.31 -10.23
N VAL A 71 12.19 5.58 -10.93
CA VAL A 71 13.36 4.91 -10.36
C VAL A 71 14.63 5.59 -10.85
N LYS A 72 15.53 5.94 -9.93
CA LYS A 72 16.84 6.55 -10.23
C LYS A 72 17.98 5.71 -9.65
N GLY A 73 19.18 5.88 -10.21
CA GLY A 73 20.39 5.21 -9.74
C GLY A 73 20.60 3.79 -10.26
N LEU A 74 19.85 3.36 -11.29
CA LEU A 74 20.06 2.09 -11.97
C LEU A 74 21.21 2.18 -12.98
N TYR A 75 21.96 1.08 -13.15
CA TYR A 75 22.94 0.95 -14.21
C TYR A 75 22.22 0.65 -15.54
N PRO A 76 22.48 1.41 -16.60
CA PRO A 76 21.75 1.26 -17.87
C PRO A 76 21.99 -0.09 -18.55
N ASP A 77 23.14 -0.73 -18.28
CA ASP A 77 23.62 -1.89 -19.03
C ASP A 77 23.31 -3.24 -18.37
N ILE A 78 22.49 -3.26 -17.31
CA ILE A 78 22.07 -4.50 -16.65
C ILE A 78 20.55 -4.63 -16.58
N PRO A 79 20.01 -5.85 -16.70
CA PRO A 79 18.58 -6.08 -16.60
C PRO A 79 18.08 -6.00 -15.15
N TYR A 80 16.84 -5.54 -14.98
CA TYR A 80 16.16 -5.47 -13.69
C TYR A 80 14.75 -6.07 -13.79
N THR A 81 14.27 -6.60 -12.67
CA THR A 81 12.88 -7.01 -12.49
C THR A 81 12.27 -6.16 -11.40
N VAL A 82 11.08 -5.61 -11.66
CA VAL A 82 10.31 -4.86 -10.67
C VAL A 82 9.04 -5.65 -10.34
N THR A 83 8.79 -5.85 -9.05
CA THR A 83 7.62 -6.58 -8.56
C THR A 83 6.93 -5.79 -7.48
N ILE A 84 5.60 -5.76 -7.52
CA ILE A 84 4.76 -5.16 -6.49
C ILE A 84 4.10 -6.30 -5.72
N PHE A 85 4.17 -6.22 -4.39
CA PHE A 85 3.47 -7.13 -3.49
C PHE A 85 2.50 -6.33 -2.63
N LEU A 86 1.25 -6.77 -2.57
CA LEU A 86 0.24 -6.23 -1.68
C LEU A 86 0.10 -7.17 -0.48
N GLN A 87 0.21 -6.62 0.73
CA GLN A 87 0.07 -7.38 1.97
C GLN A 87 -1.05 -6.78 2.81
N LYS A 88 -1.85 -7.65 3.43
CA LYS A 88 -2.90 -7.23 4.37
C LYS A 88 -2.24 -6.48 5.54
N LYS A 89 -2.63 -5.22 5.73
CA LYS A 89 -2.10 -4.38 6.82
C LYS A 89 -2.52 -4.88 8.21
N CYS A 90 -3.68 -5.53 8.31
CA CYS A 90 -4.29 -5.92 9.59
C CYS A 90 -4.80 -7.36 9.58
N GLY A 91 -4.67 -8.07 10.71
CA GLY A 91 -5.15 -9.46 10.82
C GLY A 91 -6.67 -9.58 10.78
N ASN A 92 -7.39 -8.62 11.36
CA ASN A 92 -8.84 -8.61 11.49
C ASN A 92 -9.54 -8.26 10.16
N PHE A 93 -10.82 -8.59 10.05
CA PHE A 93 -11.66 -8.16 8.94
C PHE A 93 -12.22 -6.77 9.25
N MET A 94 -12.55 -6.01 8.22
CA MET A 94 -13.17 -4.70 8.37
C MET A 94 -14.62 -4.78 7.89
N LYS A 95 -15.55 -4.19 8.63
CA LYS A 95 -16.96 -4.06 8.25
C LYS A 95 -17.36 -2.59 8.30
N TYR A 96 -18.04 -2.13 7.26
CA TYR A 96 -18.59 -0.78 7.21
C TYR A 96 -19.98 -0.77 7.86
N GLU A 97 -20.15 -0.05 8.96
CA GLU A 97 -21.41 0.08 9.68
C GLU A 97 -21.58 1.52 10.16
N GLU A 98 -22.79 2.07 10.02
CA GLU A 98 -23.16 3.41 10.52
C GLU A 98 -22.27 4.56 10.00
N GLY A 99 -21.66 4.39 8.82
CA GLY A 99 -20.78 5.41 8.24
C GLY A 99 -19.31 5.26 8.61
N GLU A 100 -18.94 4.21 9.35
CA GLU A 100 -17.57 4.00 9.84
C GLU A 100 -17.06 2.58 9.56
N TRP A 101 -15.74 2.49 9.35
CA TRP A 101 -15.02 1.23 9.23
C TRP A 101 -14.68 0.68 10.63
N LYS A 102 -15.22 -0.49 10.97
CA LYS A 102 -15.01 -1.15 12.27
C LYS A 102 -14.32 -2.50 12.09
N GLU A 103 -13.40 -2.83 13.00
CA GLU A 103 -12.75 -4.15 13.03
C GLU A 103 -13.73 -5.24 13.49
N THR A 104 -13.65 -6.42 12.86
CA THR A 104 -14.39 -7.61 13.25
C THR A 104 -13.50 -8.85 13.16
N SER A 105 -13.70 -9.78 14.10
CA SER A 105 -12.99 -11.05 14.16
C SER A 105 -13.59 -12.12 13.23
N LYS A 106 -14.78 -11.87 12.67
CA LYS A 106 -15.46 -12.79 11.75
C LYS A 106 -15.26 -12.34 10.31
N PRO A 107 -15.04 -13.28 9.36
CA PRO A 107 -15.10 -12.95 7.94
C PRO A 107 -16.43 -12.27 7.63
N VAL A 108 -16.38 -11.21 6.84
CA VAL A 108 -17.59 -10.64 6.24
C VAL A 108 -18.09 -11.69 5.24
N ASP A 109 -19.37 -12.02 5.32
CA ASP A 109 -20.03 -12.97 4.44
C ASP A 109 -19.88 -12.56 2.97
N GLU A 110 -19.80 -13.54 2.06
CA GLU A 110 -19.54 -13.33 0.63
C GLU A 110 -20.60 -12.43 -0.08
N SER A 111 -21.69 -12.10 0.62
CA SER A 111 -22.71 -11.13 0.24
C SER A 111 -22.22 -9.67 0.20
N GLY A 112 -21.11 -9.35 0.88
CA GLY A 112 -20.61 -7.99 1.06
C GLY A 112 -19.20 -7.81 0.53
N TRP A 113 -19.11 -7.49 -0.78
CA TRP A 113 -17.94 -7.02 -1.54
C TRP A 113 -16.59 -7.04 -0.81
N LEU A 114 -15.70 -7.95 -1.24
CA LEU A 114 -14.29 -7.95 -0.84
C LEU A 114 -13.63 -6.63 -1.27
N LEU A 115 -13.26 -5.79 -0.30
CA LEU A 115 -12.35 -4.67 -0.47
C LEU A 115 -10.95 -5.13 -0.04
N VAL A 116 -9.95 -4.85 -0.86
CA VAL A 116 -8.52 -5.04 -0.54
C VAL A 116 -7.94 -3.71 -0.10
#